data_AF-A0A811N0Z6-F1
#
_entry.id   AF-A0A811N0Z6-F1
#
_cell.length_a   1.000
_cell.length_b   1.000
_cell.length_c   1.000
_cell.angle_alpha   90.00
_cell.angle_beta   90.00
_cell.angle_gamma   90.00
#
_symmetry.space_group_name_H-M   'P 1'
#
loop_
_entity.id
_entity.type
_entity.pdbx_description
1 polymer ?
#
loop_
_entity_poly.entity_id
_entity_poly.type
_entity_poly.pdbx_seq_one_letter_code
_entity_poly.pdbx_strand_id
1 'polypeptide(L)'
;MKSILLLEKQCTQGQNFFARMRDFLKEAEMEIKQVRCDEERALGRVKEITEYFHGDAAKEEAHPLRIFMVVRDFLSMLDHVCKEVSQQDRTVVGSARSFRMSATTAMANLKMYGQHARDDDDDDDEDSWSL
;
A
#
# COMPACT_ATOMS: atom_id res chain seq x y z
N MET A 1 26.17 28.14 14.66
CA MET A 1 25.12 29.18 14.75
C MET A 1 25.56 30.41 15.57
N LYS A 2 26.16 30.26 16.75
CA LYS A 2 26.50 31.39 17.65
C LYS A 2 27.54 32.40 17.10
N SER A 3 28.34 32.02 16.11
CA SER A 3 29.42 32.85 15.57
C SER A 3 28.95 34.15 14.90
N ILE A 4 27.76 34.17 14.28
CA ILE A 4 27.23 35.39 13.64
C ILE A 4 26.77 36.41 14.69
N LEU A 5 26.17 35.95 15.79
CA LEU A 5 25.77 36.84 16.90
C LEU A 5 26.99 37.42 17.64
N LEU A 6 28.13 36.74 17.60
CA LEU A 6 29.39 37.26 18.14
C LEU A 6 29.95 38.39 17.27
N LEU A 7 29.80 38.28 15.96
CA LEU A 7 30.25 39.28 14.98
C LEU A 7 29.40 40.56 15.02
N GLU A 8 28.10 40.45 15.30
CA GLU A 8 27.21 41.60 15.54
C GLU A 8 27.76 42.52 16.64
N LYS A 9 28.32 41.94 17.71
CA LYS A 9 28.90 42.72 18.81
C LYS A 9 30.18 43.47 18.42
N GLN A 10 30.83 43.06 17.34
CA GLN A 10 32.12 43.59 16.89
C GLN A 10 31.98 44.55 15.69
N CYS A 11 30.82 44.61 15.03
CA CYS A 11 30.61 45.44 13.85
C CYS A 11 29.27 46.20 13.92
N THR A 12 29.31 47.52 13.78
CA THR A 12 28.10 48.37 13.80
C THR A 12 27.42 48.47 12.43
N GLN A 13 28.12 48.12 11.34
CA GLN A 13 27.55 48.06 9.99
C GLN A 13 26.74 46.77 9.79
N GLY A 14 25.67 46.82 8.99
CA GLY A 14 24.90 45.61 8.65
C GLY A 14 23.87 45.18 9.69
N GLN A 15 23.40 46.09 10.56
CA GLN A 15 22.37 45.81 11.58
C GLN A 15 21.13 45.08 11.02
N ASN A 16 20.67 45.47 9.83
CA ASN A 16 19.53 44.81 9.17
C ASN A 16 19.83 43.33 8.85
N PHE A 17 21.06 43.00 8.45
CA PHE A 17 21.47 41.62 8.22
C PHE A 17 21.49 40.83 9.53
N PHE A 18 22.07 41.38 10.60
CA PHE A 18 22.11 40.72 11.90
C PHE A 18 20.71 40.50 12.49
N ALA A 19 19.79 41.47 12.33
CA ALA A 19 18.39 41.31 12.72
C ALA A 19 17.74 40.12 11.99
N ARG A 20 17.83 40.08 10.65
CA ARG A 20 17.28 38.96 9.85
C ARG A 20 17.94 37.62 10.19
N MET A 21 19.25 37.61 10.44
CA MET A 21 19.96 36.39 10.80
C MET A 21 19.57 35.89 12.18
N ARG A 22 19.27 36.78 13.13
CA ARG A 22 18.77 36.40 14.46
C ARG A 22 17.42 35.69 14.36
N ASP A 23 16.50 36.25 13.57
CA ASP A 23 15.19 35.65 13.34
C ASP A 23 15.32 34.31 12.62
N PHE A 24 16.15 34.25 11.57
CA PHE A 24 16.45 33.00 10.87
C PHE A 24 17.02 31.92 11.79
N LEU A 25 17.99 32.26 12.64
CA LEU A 25 18.60 31.29 13.57
C LEU A 25 17.60 30.80 14.61
N LYS A 26 16.73 31.69 15.11
CA LYS A 26 15.67 31.32 16.05
C LYS A 26 14.69 30.34 15.41
N GLU A 27 14.28 30.61 14.18
CA GLU A 27 13.38 29.72 13.43
C GLU A 27 14.04 28.38 13.12
N ALA A 28 15.28 28.40 12.63
CA ALA A 28 16.03 27.19 12.32
C ALA A 28 16.23 26.30 13.57
N GLU A 29 16.48 26.89 14.74
CA GLU A 29 16.60 26.15 16.00
C GLU A 29 15.26 25.51 16.41
N MET A 30 14.14 26.21 16.19
CA MET A 30 12.80 25.67 16.44
C MET A 30 12.49 24.50 15.50
N GLU A 31 12.71 24.68 14.20
CA GLU A 31 12.44 23.66 13.17
C GLU A 31 13.31 22.41 13.37
N ILE A 32 14.61 22.58 13.65
CA ILE A 32 15.50 21.45 13.95
C ILE A 32 15.00 20.68 15.18
N LYS A 33 14.57 21.39 16.23
CA LYS A 33 14.01 20.75 17.42
C LYS A 33 12.73 19.98 17.09
N GLN A 34 11.85 20.55 16.27
CA GLN A 34 10.62 19.92 15.86
C GLN A 34 10.89 18.62 15.07
N VAL A 35 11.77 18.67 14.07
CA VAL A 35 12.17 17.49 13.28
C VAL A 35 12.73 16.39 14.17
N ARG A 36 13.57 16.73 15.16
CA ARG A 36 14.11 15.74 16.11
C ARG A 36 13.03 15.12 16.99
N CYS A 37 12.07 15.91 17.49
CA CYS A 37 10.95 15.38 18.26
C CYS A 37 10.05 14.47 17.41
N ASP A 38 9.87 14.79 16.13
CA ASP A 38 9.08 13.98 15.21
C ASP A 38 9.81 12.67 14.84
N GLU A 39 11.12 12.71 14.65
CA GLU A 39 11.98 11.54 14.48
C GLU A 39 11.91 10.61 15.70
N GLU A 40 12.08 11.15 16.90
CA GLU A 40 11.98 10.39 18.16
C GLU A 40 10.61 9.74 18.31
N ARG A 41 9.54 10.48 18.00
CA ARG A 41 8.16 9.95 18.06
C ARG A 41 7.93 8.85 17.03
N ALA A 42 8.38 9.03 15.80
CA ALA A 42 8.23 8.04 14.73
C ALA A 42 9.01 6.77 15.04
N LEU A 43 10.29 6.89 15.45
CA LEU A 43 11.11 5.74 15.82
C LEU A 43 10.61 5.05 17.09
N GLY A 44 10.04 5.80 18.03
CA GLY A 44 9.35 5.25 19.19
C GLY A 44 8.20 4.31 18.80
N ARG A 45 7.37 4.71 17.83
CA ARG A 45 6.30 3.84 17.28
C ARG A 45 6.84 2.59 16.60
N VAL A 46 7.90 2.75 15.79
CA VAL A 46 8.56 1.60 15.14
C VAL A 46 9.05 0.60 16.19
N LYS A 47 9.66 1.09 17.27
CA LYS A 47 10.10 0.25 18.39
C LYS A 47 8.93 -0.47 19.06
N GLU A 48 7.87 0.25 19.44
CA GLU A 48 6.68 -0.34 20.07
C GLU A 48 6.09 -1.48 19.21
N ILE A 49 5.95 -1.25 17.90
CA ILE A 49 5.41 -2.25 16.96
C ILE A 49 6.38 -3.44 16.83
N THR A 50 7.67 -3.18 16.70
CA THR A 50 8.68 -4.23 16.54
C THR A 50 8.75 -5.09 17.79
N GLU A 51 8.74 -4.50 18.99
CA GLU A 51 8.69 -5.21 20.27
C GLU A 51 7.41 -6.05 20.41
N TYR A 52 6.26 -5.55 19.95
CA TYR A 52 5.02 -6.31 19.98
C TYR A 52 5.09 -7.61 19.15
N PHE A 53 5.63 -7.54 17.93
CA PHE A 53 5.70 -8.72 17.04
C PHE A 53 6.92 -9.61 17.28
N HIS A 54 8.06 -9.04 17.69
CA HIS A 54 9.35 -9.75 17.75
C HIS A 54 9.86 -9.97 19.19
N GLY A 55 9.19 -9.40 20.21
CA GLY A 55 9.59 -9.55 21.62
C GLY A 55 11.03 -9.09 21.87
N ASP A 56 11.79 -9.89 22.63
CA ASP A 56 13.18 -9.56 22.97
C ASP A 56 14.13 -9.55 21.76
N ALA A 57 13.79 -10.21 20.64
CA ALA A 57 14.59 -10.14 19.41
C ALA A 57 14.64 -8.72 18.82
N ALA A 58 13.63 -7.87 19.13
CA ALA A 58 13.62 -6.47 18.72
C ALA A 58 14.77 -5.65 19.34
N LYS A 59 15.30 -6.07 20.49
CA LYS A 59 16.41 -5.40 21.18
C LYS A 59 17.78 -5.77 20.61
N GLU A 60 17.87 -6.89 19.91
CA GLU A 60 19.10 -7.37 19.25
C GLU A 60 19.17 -6.96 17.77
N GLU A 61 18.06 -6.46 17.20
CA GLU A 61 17.98 -6.06 15.80
C GLU A 61 18.77 -4.75 15.55
N ALA A 62 19.85 -4.84 14.77
CA ALA A 62 20.68 -3.69 14.37
C ALA A 62 19.99 -2.73 13.37
N HIS A 63 18.80 -3.07 12.89
CA HIS A 63 18.10 -2.37 11.81
C HIS A 63 16.62 -2.10 12.16
N PRO A 64 16.32 -1.00 12.90
CA PRO A 64 14.98 -0.67 13.38
C PRO A 64 13.89 -0.62 12.29
N LEU A 65 14.26 -0.31 11.04
CA LEU A 65 13.32 -0.18 9.92
C LEU A 65 13.03 -1.50 9.19
N ARG A 66 13.67 -2.61 9.57
CA ARG A 66 13.50 -3.91 8.90
C ARG A 66 12.06 -4.43 8.99
N ILE A 67 11.33 -4.06 10.04
CA ILE A 67 9.92 -4.40 10.21
C ILE A 67 9.07 -4.04 8.98
N PHE A 68 9.35 -2.92 8.31
CA PHE A 68 8.63 -2.52 7.10
C PHE A 68 8.86 -3.47 5.93
N MET A 69 10.09 -3.99 5.77
CA MET A 69 10.39 -4.98 4.74
C MET A 69 9.68 -6.30 5.03
N VAL A 70 9.72 -6.75 6.29
CA VAL A 70 9.05 -7.98 6.71
C VAL A 70 7.55 -7.91 6.43
N VAL A 71 6.89 -6.82 6.83
CA VAL A 71 5.46 -6.61 6.59
C VAL A 71 5.14 -6.56 5.09
N ARG A 72 5.91 -5.81 4.31
CA ARG A 72 5.73 -5.74 2.84
C ARG A 72 5.84 -7.12 2.19
N ASP A 73 6.87 -7.87 2.52
CA ASP A 73 7.17 -9.15 1.89
C ASP A 73 6.13 -10.21 2.31
N PHE A 74 5.72 -10.20 3.58
CA PHE A 74 4.63 -11.05 4.09
C PHE A 74 3.30 -10.77 3.37
N LEU A 75 2.90 -9.50 3.24
CA LEU A 75 1.67 -9.14 2.53
C LEU A 75 1.73 -9.50 1.05
N SER A 76 2.90 -9.37 0.41
CA SER A 76 3.09 -9.77 -0.99
C SER A 76 2.94 -11.28 -1.17
N MET A 77 3.46 -12.07 -0.23
CA MET A 77 3.30 -13.52 -0.22
C MET A 77 1.84 -13.91 0.00
N LEU A 78 1.14 -13.27 0.94
CA LEU A 78 -0.28 -13.51 1.18
C LEU A 78 -1.13 -13.20 -0.06
N ASP A 79 -0.89 -12.06 -0.72
CA ASP A 79 -1.58 -11.70 -1.96
C ASP A 79 -1.39 -12.76 -3.04
N HIS A 80 -0.17 -13.27 -3.20
CA HIS A 80 0.12 -14.33 -4.16
C HIS A 80 -0.63 -15.63 -3.84
N VAL A 81 -0.58 -16.10 -2.60
CA VAL A 81 -1.27 -17.32 -2.17
C VAL A 81 -2.79 -17.19 -2.34
N CYS A 82 -3.37 -16.04 -2.00
CA CYS A 82 -4.80 -15.79 -2.21
C CYS A 82 -5.20 -15.90 -3.70
N LYS A 83 -4.37 -15.37 -4.60
CA LYS A 83 -4.59 -15.48 -6.05
C LYS A 83 -4.50 -16.91 -6.56
N GLU A 84 -3.53 -17.69 -6.08
CA GLU A 84 -3.39 -19.10 -6.45
C GLU A 84 -4.61 -19.93 -6.02
N VAL A 85 -5.07 -19.75 -4.79
CA VAL A 85 -6.27 -20.46 -4.28
C VAL A 85 -7.51 -20.10 -5.11
N SER A 86 -7.71 -18.82 -5.41
CA SER A 86 -8.84 -18.37 -6.25
C SER A 86 -8.83 -18.97 -7.66
N GLN A 87 -7.65 -19.18 -8.23
CA GLN A 87 -7.50 -19.82 -9.54
C GLN A 87 -7.72 -21.33 -9.48
N GLN A 88 -7.30 -22.01 -8.40
CA GLN A 88 -7.53 -23.45 -8.24
C GLN A 88 -9.02 -23.80 -8.13
N ASP A 89 -9.81 -22.99 -7.41
CA ASP A 89 -11.26 -23.14 -7.30
C ASP A 89 -11.98 -23.04 -8.66
N ARG A 90 -11.43 -22.27 -9.61
CA ARG A 90 -11.96 -22.15 -10.98
C ARG A 90 -11.65 -23.37 -11.85
N THR A 91 -10.51 -24.03 -11.66
CA THR A 91 -10.12 -25.23 -12.43
C THR A 91 -10.83 -26.50 -11.99
N VAL A 92 -11.14 -26.69 -10.70
CA VAL A 92 -11.84 -27.90 -10.22
C VAL A 92 -13.30 -27.92 -10.68
N VAL A 93 -13.94 -26.76 -10.85
CA VAL A 93 -15.32 -26.64 -11.37
C VAL A 93 -15.38 -26.66 -12.91
N GLY A 94 -14.25 -26.50 -13.61
CA GLY A 94 -14.16 -26.54 -15.07
C GLY A 94 -14.00 -27.94 -15.68
N SER A 95 -13.59 -28.95 -14.91
CA SER A 95 -13.33 -30.31 -15.42
C SER A 95 -14.57 -31.23 -15.43
N ALA A 96 -15.78 -30.69 -15.33
CA ALA A 96 -17.04 -31.45 -15.39
C ALA A 96 -17.75 -31.37 -16.74
N ARG A 97 -17.09 -30.89 -17.81
CA ARG A 97 -17.71 -30.80 -19.14
C ARG A 97 -16.76 -31.25 -20.26
N SER A 98 -16.67 -32.55 -20.48
CA SER A 98 -16.70 -33.11 -21.85
C SER A 98 -16.76 -34.63 -21.83
N PHE A 99 -17.96 -35.17 -21.56
CA PHE A 99 -18.36 -36.46 -22.14
C PHE A 99 -19.84 -36.35 -22.50
N ARG A 100 -20.15 -35.63 -23.59
CA ARG A 100 -21.44 -35.78 -24.26
C ARG A 100 -21.35 -37.10 -25.03
N MET A 101 -21.93 -38.17 -24.49
CA MET A 101 -22.07 -39.43 -25.22
C MET A 101 -22.83 -39.17 -26.52
N SER A 102 -22.26 -39.61 -27.65
CA SER A 102 -22.90 -39.53 -28.95
C SER A 102 -24.07 -40.51 -28.99
N ALA A 103 -25.31 -40.00 -28.84
CA ALA A 103 -26.52 -40.78 -29.01
C ALA A 103 -26.89 -40.86 -30.51
N THR A 104 -26.17 -41.68 -31.26
CA THR A 104 -26.68 -42.17 -32.55
C THR A 104 -27.64 -43.32 -32.27
N THR A 105 -28.94 -43.04 -32.28
CA THR A 105 -30.05 -43.89 -32.76
C THR A 105 -31.33 -43.59 -31.97
N ALA A 106 -32.18 -42.73 -32.53
CA ALA A 106 -33.64 -42.93 -32.58
C ALA A 106 -34.25 -41.78 -33.38
N MET A 107 -34.52 -42.06 -34.66
CA MET A 107 -35.27 -41.19 -35.56
C MET A 107 -36.72 -41.05 -35.11
N ALA A 108 -37.27 -39.84 -35.13
CA ALA A 108 -38.66 -39.61 -35.55
C ALA A 108 -38.88 -38.12 -35.90
N ASN A 109 -39.43 -37.92 -37.09
CA ASN A 109 -39.78 -36.65 -37.72
C ASN A 109 -40.94 -35.93 -37.02
N LEU A 110 -40.91 -34.59 -36.95
CA LEU A 110 -42.01 -33.77 -37.51
C LEU A 110 -41.62 -32.29 -37.76
N LYS A 111 -41.72 -31.95 -39.05
CA LYS A 111 -41.81 -30.67 -39.76
C LYS A 111 -42.63 -29.56 -39.07
N MET A 112 -42.16 -28.30 -39.04
CA MET A 112 -42.77 -27.13 -39.72
C MET A 112 -42.07 -25.79 -39.37
N TYR A 113 -42.24 -24.84 -40.30
CA TYR A 113 -41.66 -23.53 -40.55
C TYR A 113 -41.75 -22.49 -39.41
N GLY A 114 -40.85 -21.49 -39.45
CA GLY A 114 -41.17 -20.14 -38.95
C GLY A 114 -39.96 -19.30 -38.57
N GLN A 115 -39.40 -18.59 -39.54
CA GLN A 115 -38.41 -17.53 -39.35
C GLN A 115 -39.14 -16.20 -39.05
N HIS A 116 -38.88 -15.57 -37.89
CA HIS A 116 -38.83 -14.10 -37.72
C HIS A 116 -38.57 -13.65 -36.27
N ALA A 117 -37.82 -12.53 -36.17
CA ALA A 117 -37.66 -11.55 -35.07
C ALA A 117 -36.89 -12.03 -33.82
N ARG A 118 -35.66 -11.54 -33.57
CA ARG A 118 -35.27 -10.26 -32.88
C ARG A 118 -35.88 -10.16 -31.48
N ASP A 119 -35.01 -10.11 -30.47
CA ASP A 119 -35.07 -9.12 -29.37
C ASP A 119 -33.66 -9.00 -28.75
N ASP A 120 -33.25 -7.76 -28.55
CA ASP A 120 -32.07 -7.26 -27.84
C ASP A 120 -32.19 -7.55 -26.33
N ASP A 121 -31.05 -7.64 -25.63
CA ASP A 121 -30.88 -7.06 -24.28
C ASP A 121 -29.38 -7.07 -23.91
N ASP A 122 -28.82 -5.88 -23.90
CA ASP A 122 -27.61 -5.48 -23.15
C ASP A 122 -27.95 -5.49 -21.65
N ASP A 123 -27.01 -5.87 -20.78
CA ASP A 123 -26.88 -5.26 -19.46
C ASP A 123 -25.43 -5.44 -18.94
N ASP A 124 -24.76 -4.29 -18.83
CA ASP A 124 -23.55 -4.02 -18.06
C ASP A 124 -23.90 -4.02 -16.56
N ASP A 125 -23.13 -4.72 -15.72
CA ASP A 125 -23.11 -4.48 -14.28
C ASP A 125 -21.65 -4.26 -13.82
N GLU A 126 -21.29 -2.98 -13.66
CA GLU A 126 -20.25 -2.52 -12.74
C GLU A 126 -20.79 -2.58 -11.31
N ASP A 127 -20.04 -3.18 -10.37
CA ASP A 127 -20.23 -2.91 -8.95
C ASP A 127 -18.89 -2.65 -8.24
N SER A 128 -18.72 -1.36 -7.97
CA SER A 128 -17.71 -0.71 -7.16
C SER A 128 -17.99 -0.96 -5.68
N TRP A 129 -17.09 -1.67 -4.98
CA TRP A 129 -17.07 -1.69 -3.52
C TRP A 129 -16.02 -0.72 -3.00
N SER A 130 -16.47 0.50 -2.71
CA SER A 130 -15.78 1.43 -1.83
C SER A 130 -16.26 1.25 -0.40
N LEU A 131 -15.33 0.95 0.51
CA LEU A 131 -15.37 1.27 1.93
C LEU A 131 -13.94 1.54 2.41
#